data_AF-A0A8H5SSX2-F1
#
_entry.id   AF-A0A8H5SSX2-F1
#
_cell.length_a   1.000
_cell.length_b   1.000
_cell.length_c   1.000
_cell.angle_alpha   90.00
_cell.angle_beta   90.00
_cell.angle_gamma   90.00
#
_symmetry.space_group_name_H-M   'P 1'
#
loop_
_entity.id
_entity.type
_entity.pdbx_description
1 polymer ?
#
loop_
_entity_poly.entity_id
_entity_poly.type
_entity_poly.pdbx_seq_one_letter_code
_entity_poly.pdbx_strand_id
1 'polypeptide(L)'
;MGERSKVGLLGFGHANSTIDAYLATCGLATTAWTLPCHRENGYHETNYTNGSNNAHTRKEATSLQELVEWHECLVLAAPADAQELYIAALEELNSFLHETILIVVDGCDPTLLSGDRLKVKHVIESHIFRASPKLANGKSALNGNGMNGNGMNGNGVNGEVEPSRPGLNGHASNPMPGLPEYVRSLLQDLARFNSKDPQRETGSKNGLGKPIRQNDDPIESFGHIAQYGDRHNPVVTMFSGGLDSTYMLLKLKQLGFTNVHAVAVDLGGLTDEDQLTQTAAHFGATFTHLDGRELFVRNGVTSAIRAHARYLGTYPISSSLSRPVIARLTSDYAKSLNAGLLLHTANLSQNSLPRLNNSIRHYGFPGQFGSPYVRSVVSREQKAQELSAVGLTFKSDRKLSSDENLWCREFESGPLDNPESFDIPEDAYQWTAPCGHYAPEKLSLTFEKGNLVSVNGDRLPLVEAIALLNKEVGKFGHGRYVGLEPIRTDEKVLEVREAPAATIIMDALRHLEVAVLESNTLELKQSLEQKWVAEAISGRWESSCHSMCDAAIASALNRVGGTVTYRIDHARYLPCSIVADTPRYIQDRDEWEYKESLRLNLRS
;
A
#
# COMPACT_ATOMS: atom_id res chain seq x y z
N MET A 1 47.65 -21.34 23.11
CA MET A 1 46.92 -22.60 22.84
C MET A 1 45.60 -22.47 23.58
N GLY A 2 44.41 -22.33 23.00
CA GLY A 2 43.94 -22.58 21.65
C GLY A 2 42.55 -23.22 21.82
N GLU A 3 41.51 -22.41 22.03
CA GLU A 3 40.13 -22.90 22.06
C GLU A 3 39.39 -22.41 20.82
N ARG A 4 39.13 -23.37 19.92
CA ARG A 4 38.22 -23.24 18.79
C ARG A 4 36.80 -23.48 19.30
N SER A 5 35.95 -22.47 19.23
CA SER A 5 34.50 -22.61 19.34
C SER A 5 33.97 -23.34 18.10
N LYS A 6 33.34 -24.50 18.30
CA LYS A 6 32.44 -25.12 17.32
C LYS A 6 31.12 -24.35 17.36
N VAL A 7 30.76 -23.67 16.27
CA VAL A 7 29.38 -23.23 16.00
C VAL A 7 28.84 -24.19 14.94
N GLY A 8 27.81 -24.96 15.30
CA GLY A 8 27.10 -25.84 14.38
C GLY A 8 26.17 -25.02 13.48
N LEU A 9 26.28 -25.23 12.16
CA LEU A 9 25.32 -24.72 11.17
C LEU A 9 24.07 -25.60 11.17
N LEU A 10 23.11 -25.26 12.03
CA LEU A 10 21.71 -25.69 11.91
C LEU A 10 20.99 -24.64 11.06
N GLY A 11 20.91 -24.85 9.74
CA GLY A 11 20.22 -23.88 8.86
C GLY A 11 19.91 -24.38 7.45
N PHE A 12 20.60 -25.38 6.93
CA PHE A 12 20.45 -25.78 5.53
C PHE A 12 19.37 -26.85 5.26
N GLY A 13 18.79 -27.47 6.29
CA GLY A 13 17.79 -28.53 6.14
C GLY A 13 16.41 -28.05 5.64
N HIS A 14 16.04 -26.79 5.88
CA HIS A 14 14.69 -26.27 5.55
C HIS A 14 14.56 -25.66 4.15
N ALA A 15 15.66 -25.22 3.53
CA ALA A 15 15.61 -24.66 2.17
C ALA A 15 15.29 -25.74 1.12
N ASN A 16 15.92 -26.92 1.24
CA ASN A 16 15.70 -28.03 0.30
C ASN A 16 14.29 -28.62 0.40
N SER A 17 13.68 -28.70 1.59
CA SER A 17 12.31 -29.20 1.74
C SER A 17 11.26 -28.28 1.12
N THR A 18 11.56 -26.98 1.04
CA THR A 18 10.62 -25.97 0.53
C THR A 18 10.66 -25.93 -1.00
N ILE A 19 11.85 -26.09 -1.59
CA ILE A 19 12.03 -26.18 -3.04
C ILE A 19 11.45 -27.49 -3.59
N ASP A 20 11.68 -28.62 -2.92
CA ASP A 20 11.09 -29.90 -3.30
C ASP A 20 9.55 -29.88 -3.23
N ALA A 21 8.97 -29.17 -2.24
CA ALA A 21 7.52 -29.00 -2.11
C ALA A 21 6.92 -28.07 -3.17
N TYR A 22 7.67 -27.05 -3.60
CA TYR A 22 7.25 -26.09 -4.63
C TYR A 22 7.34 -26.68 -6.05
N LEU A 23 8.38 -27.47 -6.34
CA LEU A 23 8.51 -28.20 -7.61
C LEU A 23 7.45 -29.31 -7.77
N ALA A 24 7.03 -29.92 -6.66
CA ALA A 24 5.92 -30.86 -6.63
C ALA A 24 4.56 -30.19 -6.90
N THR A 25 4.36 -28.95 -6.41
CA THR A 25 3.13 -28.17 -6.69
C THR A 25 3.08 -27.63 -8.13
N CYS A 26 4.22 -27.46 -8.78
CA CYS A 26 4.33 -27.08 -10.19
C CYS A 26 4.24 -28.26 -11.18
N GLY A 27 4.01 -29.50 -10.70
CA GLY A 27 3.87 -30.69 -11.56
C GLY A 27 5.17 -31.21 -12.19
N LEU A 28 6.34 -30.77 -11.70
CA LEU A 28 7.66 -31.16 -12.20
C LEU A 28 8.29 -32.34 -11.43
N ALA A 29 7.62 -32.84 -10.39
CA ALA A 29 8.07 -34.03 -9.68
C ALA A 29 7.73 -35.30 -10.48
N THR A 30 8.76 -36.10 -10.73
CA THR A 30 8.79 -37.40 -11.43
C THR A 30 8.98 -37.36 -12.95
N THR A 31 10.23 -37.15 -13.39
CA THR A 31 10.84 -37.96 -14.45
C THR A 31 12.36 -37.92 -14.31
N ALA A 32 13.00 -39.08 -14.46
CA ALA A 32 14.43 -39.26 -14.24
C ALA A 32 15.27 -38.54 -15.30
N TRP A 33 16.13 -37.61 -14.88
CA TRP A 33 17.19 -37.03 -15.71
C TRP A 33 18.53 -37.64 -15.30
N THR A 34 19.02 -38.59 -16.08
CA THR A 34 20.43 -39.02 -16.03
C THR A 34 21.21 -38.20 -17.05
N LEU A 35 22.18 -37.40 -16.60
CA LEU A 35 23.19 -36.78 -17.46
C LEU A 35 24.59 -37.32 -17.09
N PRO A 36 25.43 -37.67 -18.08
CA PRO A 36 26.73 -38.28 -17.86
C PRO A 36 27.77 -37.19 -17.53
N CYS A 37 28.29 -37.20 -16.31
CA CYS A 37 29.36 -36.29 -15.91
C CYS A 37 30.71 -37.00 -16.07
N HIS A 38 31.42 -36.73 -17.15
CA HIS A 38 32.84 -37.08 -17.30
C HIS A 38 33.68 -35.84 -16.97
N ARG A 39 34.38 -35.88 -15.83
CA ARG A 39 35.78 -35.45 -15.72
C ARG A 39 36.39 -35.97 -14.40
N GLU A 40 37.52 -36.64 -14.56
CA GLU A 40 38.35 -37.25 -13.54
C GLU A 40 38.97 -36.19 -12.63
N ASN A 41 38.92 -36.41 -11.31
CA ASN A 41 40.12 -36.53 -10.46
C ASN A 41 39.76 -36.77 -8.99
N GLY A 42 40.17 -37.94 -8.49
CA GLY A 42 40.58 -38.25 -7.11
C GLY A 42 39.63 -37.94 -5.95
N TYR A 43 39.15 -38.98 -5.25
CA TYR A 43 39.60 -39.35 -3.89
C TYR A 43 38.59 -40.28 -3.18
N HIS A 44 39.09 -41.50 -2.88
CA HIS A 44 38.69 -42.53 -1.91
C HIS A 44 37.21 -42.83 -1.57
N GLU A 45 36.73 -43.94 -2.12
CA GLU A 45 35.68 -44.79 -1.52
C GLU A 45 36.22 -45.58 -0.32
N THR A 46 35.49 -45.58 0.80
CA THR A 46 35.57 -46.63 1.82
C THR A 46 34.25 -47.38 1.88
N ASN A 47 34.31 -48.65 1.49
CA ASN A 47 33.21 -49.62 1.50
C ASN A 47 32.71 -49.93 2.92
N TYR A 48 31.39 -49.88 3.11
CA TYR A 48 30.69 -50.76 4.05
C TYR A 48 29.50 -51.42 3.35
N THR A 49 29.42 -52.73 3.52
CA THR A 49 28.57 -53.68 2.79
C THR A 49 27.20 -53.90 3.45
N ASN A 50 26.23 -54.17 2.56
CA ASN A 50 25.00 -54.96 2.71
C ASN A 50 23.94 -54.58 3.77
N GLY A 51 22.84 -54.01 3.25
CA GLY A 51 21.52 -54.03 3.87
C GLY A 51 20.55 -53.21 3.03
N SER A 52 19.47 -53.83 2.55
CA SER A 52 18.44 -53.26 1.69
C SER A 52 18.07 -51.80 2.02
N ASN A 53 18.23 -50.89 1.04
CA ASN A 53 17.42 -49.69 0.84
C ASN A 53 17.83 -49.01 -0.48
N ASN A 54 16.86 -48.50 -1.22
CA ASN A 54 17.07 -47.56 -2.32
C ASN A 54 17.81 -46.32 -1.79
N ALA A 55 19.14 -46.31 -1.88
CA ALA A 55 19.93 -45.13 -1.54
C ALA A 55 20.03 -44.25 -2.79
N HIS A 56 19.15 -43.25 -2.87
CA HIS A 56 19.41 -42.05 -3.65
C HIS A 56 20.69 -41.40 -3.11
N THR A 57 21.76 -41.36 -3.90
CA THR A 57 22.93 -40.54 -3.58
C THR A 57 22.56 -39.07 -3.78
N ARG A 58 21.97 -38.44 -2.75
CA ARG A 58 21.95 -36.98 -2.61
C ARG A 58 23.39 -36.52 -2.39
N LYS A 59 23.99 -35.86 -3.37
CA LYS A 59 25.20 -35.06 -3.13
C LYS A 59 24.75 -33.75 -2.47
N GLU A 60 25.19 -33.51 -1.24
CA GLU A 60 25.08 -32.21 -0.60
C GLU A 60 26.20 -31.31 -1.14
N ALA A 61 25.84 -30.13 -1.62
CA ALA A 61 26.84 -29.14 -2.03
C ALA A 61 27.62 -28.69 -0.78
N THR A 62 28.95 -28.79 -0.83
CA THR A 62 29.81 -28.48 0.31
C THR A 62 30.30 -27.04 0.30
N SER A 63 30.00 -26.32 -0.77
CA SER A 63 30.26 -24.89 -0.90
C SER A 63 29.15 -24.19 -1.69
N LEU A 64 29.00 -22.88 -1.47
CA LEU A 64 28.09 -22.02 -2.24
C LEU A 64 28.42 -22.01 -3.73
N GLN A 65 29.69 -22.17 -4.09
CA GLN A 65 30.14 -22.22 -5.48
C GLN A 65 29.68 -23.52 -6.19
N GLU A 66 29.75 -24.66 -5.51
CA GLU A 66 29.19 -25.92 -6.03
C GLU A 66 27.66 -25.86 -6.21
N LEU A 67 26.96 -25.14 -5.33
CA LEU A 67 25.50 -25.01 -5.38
C LEU A 67 25.06 -24.12 -6.56
N VAL A 68 25.83 -23.07 -6.86
CA VAL A 68 25.64 -22.19 -8.02
C VAL A 68 25.94 -22.95 -9.32
N GLU A 69 27.05 -23.69 -9.39
CA GLU A 69 27.37 -24.52 -10.57
C GLU A 69 26.31 -25.60 -10.82
N TRP A 70 25.71 -26.16 -9.76
CA TRP A 70 24.56 -27.07 -9.86
C TRP A 70 23.30 -26.39 -10.43
N HIS A 71 23.00 -25.18 -9.96
CA HIS A 71 21.86 -24.39 -10.44
C HIS A 71 22.03 -23.97 -11.91
N GLU A 72 23.22 -23.52 -12.31
CA GLU A 72 23.51 -23.18 -13.70
C GLU A 72 23.35 -24.38 -14.64
N CYS A 73 23.81 -25.57 -14.22
CA CYS A 73 23.63 -26.79 -15.01
C CYS A 73 22.15 -27.21 -15.13
N LEU A 74 21.34 -27.02 -14.09
CA LEU A 74 19.90 -27.34 -14.09
C LEU A 74 19.10 -26.40 -15.00
N VAL A 75 19.41 -25.11 -14.97
CA VAL A 75 18.74 -24.10 -15.82
C VAL A 75 19.10 -24.33 -17.28
N LEU A 76 20.37 -24.58 -17.60
CA LEU A 76 20.82 -24.78 -18.99
C LEU A 76 20.34 -26.11 -19.61
N ALA A 77 19.98 -27.10 -18.80
CA ALA A 77 19.44 -28.39 -19.27
C ALA A 77 17.90 -28.42 -19.39
N ALA A 78 17.20 -27.42 -18.86
CA ALA A 78 15.74 -27.36 -18.84
C ALA A 78 15.15 -26.85 -20.17
N PRO A 79 13.95 -27.33 -20.59
CA PRO A 79 13.19 -26.75 -21.69
C PRO A 79 12.91 -25.25 -21.51
N ALA A 80 12.87 -24.47 -22.60
CA ALA A 80 12.81 -23.00 -22.56
C ALA A 80 11.59 -22.44 -21.82
N ASP A 81 10.46 -23.15 -21.86
CA ASP A 81 9.23 -22.84 -21.12
C ASP A 81 9.36 -23.07 -19.61
N ALA A 82 10.20 -24.03 -19.19
CA ALA A 82 10.51 -24.26 -17.78
C ALA A 82 11.55 -23.27 -17.23
N GLN A 83 12.41 -22.72 -18.09
CA GLN A 83 13.39 -21.69 -17.70
C GLN A 83 12.71 -20.38 -17.29
N GLU A 84 11.67 -19.94 -18.00
CA GLU A 84 10.92 -18.72 -17.65
C GLU A 84 10.18 -18.87 -16.31
N LEU A 85 9.56 -20.02 -16.06
CA LEU A 85 8.91 -20.33 -14.78
C LEU A 85 9.90 -20.40 -13.62
N TYR A 86 11.09 -20.94 -13.86
CA TYR A 86 12.14 -21.02 -12.85
C TYR A 86 12.73 -19.65 -12.50
N ILE A 87 12.91 -18.77 -13.50
CA ILE A 87 13.34 -17.38 -13.30
C ILE A 87 12.28 -16.60 -12.52
N ALA A 88 11.00 -16.74 -12.88
CA ALA A 88 9.90 -16.10 -12.15
C ALA A 88 9.83 -16.57 -10.68
N ALA A 89 10.06 -17.85 -10.42
CA ALA A 89 10.12 -18.40 -9.07
C ALA A 89 11.33 -17.87 -8.27
N LEU A 90 12.49 -17.68 -8.92
CA LEU A 90 13.67 -17.08 -8.29
C LEU A 90 13.47 -15.60 -7.96
N GLU A 91 12.79 -14.85 -8.83
CA GLU A 91 12.42 -13.45 -8.56
C GLU A 91 11.44 -13.34 -7.38
N GLU A 92 10.49 -14.27 -7.29
CA GLU A 92 9.54 -14.35 -6.19
C GLU A 92 10.24 -14.70 -4.86
N LEU A 93 11.17 -15.66 -4.88
CA LEU A 93 12.01 -16.04 -3.74
C LEU A 93 12.93 -14.90 -3.30
N ASN A 94 13.45 -14.13 -4.27
CA ASN A 94 14.29 -12.97 -3.98
C ASN A 94 13.49 -11.81 -3.36
N SER A 95 12.21 -11.67 -3.72
CA SER A 95 11.29 -10.74 -3.05
C SER A 95 11.03 -11.14 -1.60
N PHE A 96 11.14 -12.44 -1.28
CA PHE A 96 10.86 -13.00 0.03
C PHE A 96 12.03 -12.89 1.03
N LEU A 97 13.28 -12.87 0.55
CA LEU A 97 14.48 -12.96 1.40
C LEU A 97 15.12 -11.63 1.82
N HIS A 98 14.65 -10.48 1.30
CA HIS A 98 15.02 -9.10 1.69
C HIS A 98 16.52 -8.70 1.83
N GLU A 99 17.50 -9.59 1.62
CA GLU A 99 18.94 -9.28 1.70
C GLU A 99 19.73 -9.38 0.38
N THR A 100 19.08 -9.60 -0.77
CA THR A 100 19.78 -9.64 -2.07
C THR A 100 19.33 -8.48 -2.98
N ILE A 101 20.19 -7.46 -3.10
CA ILE A 101 19.96 -6.33 -4.01
C ILE A 101 20.43 -6.70 -5.42
N LEU A 102 19.49 -6.79 -6.37
CA LEU A 102 19.77 -6.82 -7.81
C LEU A 102 20.14 -5.41 -8.30
N ILE A 103 21.32 -5.24 -8.88
CA ILE A 103 21.70 -4.00 -9.58
C ILE A 103 21.98 -4.33 -11.05
N VAL A 104 21.25 -3.68 -11.94
CA VAL A 104 21.52 -3.64 -13.38
C VAL A 104 22.42 -2.43 -13.65
N VAL A 105 23.62 -2.65 -14.18
CA VAL A 105 24.54 -1.58 -14.62
C VAL A 105 24.56 -1.59 -16.14
N ASP A 106 24.19 -0.46 -16.75
CA ASP A 106 24.37 -0.24 -18.18
C ASP A 106 25.79 0.29 -18.43
N GLY A 107 26.43 -0.17 -19.50
CA GLY A 107 27.89 -0.28 -19.61
C GLY A 107 28.70 1.00 -19.38
N CYS A 108 29.76 0.90 -18.57
CA CYS A 108 31.02 1.66 -18.71
C CYS A 108 32.14 1.08 -17.81
N ASP A 109 33.31 0.84 -18.42
CA ASP A 109 34.70 0.63 -17.93
C ASP A 109 34.96 -0.13 -16.59
N PRO A 110 35.58 -1.33 -16.64
CA PRO A 110 35.87 -2.17 -15.46
C PRO A 110 37.05 -1.70 -14.58
N THR A 111 37.66 -0.54 -14.82
CA THR A 111 38.89 -0.12 -14.10
C THR A 111 38.68 0.72 -12.82
N LEU A 112 37.43 1.02 -12.42
CA LEU A 112 37.14 1.97 -11.33
C LEU A 112 36.81 1.39 -9.94
N LEU A 113 37.06 0.10 -9.67
CA LEU A 113 36.82 -0.50 -8.36
C LEU A 113 38.12 -0.85 -7.63
N SER A 114 38.86 0.19 -7.20
CA SER A 114 39.96 0.06 -6.25
C SER A 114 39.57 0.56 -4.86
N GLY A 115 39.80 -0.27 -3.84
CA GLY A 115 40.08 0.15 -2.47
C GLY A 115 38.88 0.20 -1.51
N ASP A 116 38.82 -0.78 -0.61
CA ASP A 116 38.14 -0.75 0.69
C ASP A 116 36.63 -0.50 0.71
N ARG A 117 35.85 -1.51 0.28
CA ARG A 117 34.52 -1.88 0.81
C ARG A 117 34.00 -3.18 0.15
N LEU A 118 34.60 -4.32 0.51
CA LEU A 118 34.01 -5.63 0.24
C LEU A 118 32.92 -5.91 1.32
N LYS A 119 31.68 -5.48 1.04
CA LYS A 119 30.49 -6.18 1.51
C LYS A 119 29.97 -6.97 0.31
N VAL A 120 29.80 -8.28 0.51
CA VAL A 120 29.48 -9.27 -0.53
C VAL A 120 28.30 -8.79 -1.36
N LYS A 121 28.57 -8.53 -2.63
CA LYS A 121 27.64 -8.13 -3.68
C LYS A 121 28.05 -8.97 -4.88
N HIS A 122 27.19 -9.89 -5.31
CA HIS A 122 27.47 -10.70 -6.50
C HIS A 122 26.28 -10.71 -7.45
N VAL A 123 26.65 -10.68 -8.72
CA VAL A 123 25.90 -10.31 -9.93
C VAL A 123 25.81 -11.55 -10.80
N ILE A 124 24.65 -11.83 -11.41
CA ILE A 124 24.54 -12.78 -12.52
C ILE A 124 24.48 -11.94 -13.81
N GLU A 125 25.51 -12.07 -14.65
CA GLU A 125 25.54 -11.45 -15.98
C GLU A 125 24.52 -12.12 -16.90
N SER A 126 23.66 -11.32 -17.53
CA SER A 126 22.72 -11.79 -18.53
C SER A 126 23.43 -12.09 -19.86
N HIS A 127 23.31 -13.32 -20.34
CA HIS A 127 23.56 -13.67 -21.74
C HIS A 127 22.34 -14.37 -22.35
N ILE A 128 21.18 -13.71 -22.42
CA ILE A 128 20.07 -14.19 -23.27
C ILE A 128 19.33 -13.01 -23.92
N PHE A 129 19.75 -12.64 -25.14
CA PHE A 129 18.84 -12.51 -26.29
C PHE A 129 19.65 -12.57 -27.60
N ARG A 130 19.63 -13.73 -28.26
CA ARG A 130 19.64 -13.81 -29.72
C ARG A 130 18.49 -14.72 -30.15
N ALA A 131 17.66 -14.17 -31.03
CA ALA A 131 16.51 -14.83 -31.62
C ALA A 131 16.88 -16.15 -32.35
N SER A 132 16.00 -17.14 -32.18
CA SER A 132 15.65 -18.29 -33.03
C SER A 132 16.74 -19.06 -33.80
N PRO A 133 16.81 -20.39 -33.63
CA PRO A 133 17.29 -21.30 -34.67
C PRO A 133 16.13 -21.72 -35.59
N LYS A 134 16.32 -21.47 -36.89
CA LYS A 134 15.49 -22.00 -37.97
C LYS A 134 15.46 -23.53 -37.92
N LEU A 135 14.27 -24.08 -38.10
CA LEU A 135 14.04 -25.44 -38.59
C LEU A 135 14.86 -25.67 -39.85
N ALA A 136 15.81 -26.61 -39.79
CA ALA A 136 16.49 -27.17 -40.94
C ALA A 136 16.23 -28.68 -40.97
N ASN A 137 15.26 -29.10 -41.78
CA ASN A 137 15.37 -30.33 -42.56
C ASN A 137 14.42 -30.27 -43.76
N GLY A 138 15.00 -30.18 -44.95
CA GLY A 138 14.33 -30.16 -46.24
C GLY A 138 15.34 -29.79 -47.34
N LYS A 139 16.02 -30.80 -47.88
CA LYS A 139 17.07 -30.70 -48.92
C LYS A 139 16.52 -30.26 -50.28
N SER A 140 17.42 -29.65 -51.06
CA SER A 140 17.42 -29.48 -52.54
C SER A 140 16.40 -28.49 -53.12
N ALA A 141 16.62 -27.70 -54.18
CA ALA A 141 17.56 -27.78 -55.30
C ALA A 141 17.60 -26.41 -56.05
N LEU A 142 18.67 -26.20 -56.82
CA LEU A 142 18.76 -25.42 -58.08
C LEU A 142 18.89 -23.88 -58.09
N ASN A 143 20.11 -23.43 -58.43
CA ASN A 143 20.52 -22.49 -59.50
C ASN A 143 19.53 -21.46 -60.08
N GLY A 144 20.02 -20.22 -60.28
CA GLY A 144 19.65 -19.44 -61.48
C GLY A 144 19.78 -17.92 -61.41
N ASN A 145 20.72 -17.37 -62.18
CA ASN A 145 20.96 -15.97 -62.53
C ASN A 145 19.73 -15.17 -63.03
N GLY A 146 19.81 -13.82 -62.92
CA GLY A 146 19.70 -12.98 -64.13
C GLY A 146 18.75 -11.76 -64.13
N MET A 147 19.37 -10.59 -64.38
CA MET A 147 19.00 -9.52 -65.35
C MET A 147 17.91 -8.44 -65.07
N ASN A 148 18.41 -7.18 -65.11
CA ASN A 148 18.06 -6.01 -65.96
C ASN A 148 16.62 -5.46 -66.12
N GLY A 149 16.54 -4.11 -66.10
CA GLY A 149 15.86 -3.37 -67.19
C GLY A 149 15.10 -2.06 -66.88
N ASN A 150 15.78 -0.91 -67.02
CA ASN A 150 15.44 0.38 -67.68
C ASN A 150 14.04 1.05 -67.71
N GLY A 151 14.08 2.39 -67.54
CA GLY A 151 13.47 3.43 -68.42
C GLY A 151 12.16 4.09 -67.94
N MET A 152 11.78 5.35 -68.22
CA MET A 152 12.42 6.61 -68.65
C MET A 152 11.29 7.69 -68.73
N ASN A 153 11.59 8.98 -68.43
CA ASN A 153 10.97 10.26 -68.88
C ASN A 153 9.46 10.58 -68.70
N GLY A 154 8.98 11.82 -68.48
CA GLY A 154 9.56 13.17 -68.41
C GLY A 154 8.48 14.29 -68.55
N ASN A 155 8.89 15.55 -68.27
CA ASN A 155 8.26 16.88 -68.52
C ASN A 155 7.13 17.36 -67.58
N GLY A 156 7.05 18.62 -67.11
CA GLY A 156 7.88 19.83 -67.27
C GLY A 156 7.09 21.14 -67.00
N VAL A 157 7.74 22.10 -66.31
CA VAL A 157 7.64 23.59 -66.39
C VAL A 157 6.56 24.40 -65.62
N ASN A 158 7.02 24.96 -64.48
CA ASN A 158 7.05 26.35 -63.96
C ASN A 158 5.89 27.38 -64.08
N GLY A 159 5.59 27.98 -62.92
CA GLY A 159 5.16 29.38 -62.72
C GLY A 159 5.59 29.88 -61.32
N GLU A 160 6.28 31.03 -61.26
CA GLU A 160 6.87 31.70 -60.08
C GLU A 160 5.84 32.45 -59.21
N VAL A 161 5.99 32.43 -57.87
CA VAL A 161 5.80 33.55 -56.90
C VAL A 161 6.49 33.18 -55.56
N GLU A 162 7.23 34.11 -54.97
CA GLU A 162 7.95 34.05 -53.68
C GLU A 162 7.20 34.89 -52.57
N PRO A 163 7.59 34.91 -51.28
CA PRO A 163 7.28 33.89 -50.27
C PRO A 163 6.56 34.45 -49.02
N SER A 164 5.54 33.75 -48.49
CA SER A 164 5.08 33.92 -47.11
C SER A 164 4.13 32.79 -46.65
N ARG A 165 4.56 32.08 -45.57
CA ARG A 165 3.86 31.28 -44.53
C ARG A 165 2.66 30.39 -44.94
N PRO A 166 2.57 29.15 -44.39
CA PRO A 166 1.71 28.96 -43.21
C PRO A 166 2.15 27.84 -42.24
N GLY A 167 1.46 27.76 -41.10
CA GLY A 167 1.46 26.60 -40.21
C GLY A 167 0.28 25.65 -40.47
N LEU A 168 0.38 24.51 -39.78
CA LEU A 168 -0.65 23.55 -39.33
C LEU A 168 -1.46 22.71 -40.36
N ASN A 169 -1.64 21.44 -39.95
CA ASN A 169 -2.36 20.29 -40.54
C ASN A 169 -1.55 19.52 -41.61
N GLY A 170 -1.20 18.24 -41.47
CA GLY A 170 -1.78 17.17 -40.64
C GLY A 170 -2.41 16.12 -41.55
N HIS A 171 -1.62 15.17 -42.05
CA HIS A 171 -2.01 13.76 -42.12
C HIS A 171 -0.83 12.86 -42.46
N ALA A 172 -0.73 11.82 -41.64
CA ALA A 172 0.23 10.74 -41.68
C ALA A 172 0.04 9.83 -42.90
N SER A 173 1.14 9.41 -43.50
CA SER A 173 1.19 8.24 -44.38
C SER A 173 2.03 7.13 -43.74
N ASN A 174 1.32 6.28 -43.01
CA ASN A 174 1.47 4.82 -42.85
C ASN A 174 2.88 4.18 -42.90
N PRO A 175 3.35 3.62 -41.76
CA PRO A 175 4.24 2.46 -41.77
C PRO A 175 3.44 1.15 -41.60
N MET A 176 3.74 0.16 -42.44
CA MET A 176 3.41 -1.27 -42.30
C MET A 176 1.93 -1.69 -42.41
N PRO A 177 1.49 -2.26 -43.56
CA PRO A 177 0.20 -2.94 -43.65
C PRO A 177 0.30 -4.31 -42.94
N GLY A 178 -0.50 -4.52 -41.89
CA GLY A 178 -0.67 -5.84 -41.24
C GLY A 178 -0.83 -5.87 -39.72
N LEU A 179 -0.65 -4.74 -39.00
CA LEU A 179 -0.78 -4.72 -37.54
C LEU A 179 -2.23 -4.50 -37.07
N PRO A 180 -2.75 -5.34 -36.13
CA PRO A 180 -4.04 -5.14 -35.47
C PRO A 180 -4.12 -3.77 -34.77
N GLU A 181 -5.31 -3.16 -34.80
CA GLU A 181 -5.54 -1.77 -34.42
C GLU A 181 -5.17 -1.45 -32.95
N TYR A 182 -5.34 -2.42 -32.04
CA TYR A 182 -4.95 -2.26 -30.64
C TYR A 182 -3.43 -2.09 -30.44
N VAL A 183 -2.61 -2.77 -31.27
CA VAL A 183 -1.14 -2.66 -31.21
C VAL A 183 -0.69 -1.29 -31.68
N ARG A 184 -1.40 -0.72 -32.66
CA ARG A 184 -1.12 0.60 -33.19
C ARG A 184 -1.45 1.70 -32.17
N SER A 185 -2.53 1.53 -31.40
CA SER A 185 -2.88 2.40 -30.26
C SER A 185 -1.78 2.38 -29.20
N LEU A 186 -1.35 1.18 -28.80
CA LEU A 186 -0.33 1.01 -27.76
C LEU A 186 1.01 1.65 -28.15
N LEU A 187 1.43 1.52 -29.40
CA LEU A 187 2.67 2.13 -29.91
C LEU A 187 2.59 3.65 -29.98
N GLN A 188 1.41 4.22 -30.24
CA GLN A 188 1.20 5.67 -30.21
C GLN A 188 1.18 6.22 -28.79
N ASP A 189 0.64 5.47 -27.82
CA ASP A 189 0.64 5.86 -26.41
C ASP A 189 2.05 5.78 -25.79
N LEU A 190 2.83 4.77 -26.16
CA LEU A 190 4.24 4.63 -25.76
C LEU A 190 5.13 5.74 -26.35
N ALA A 191 4.88 6.16 -27.59
CA ALA A 191 5.60 7.26 -28.21
C ALA A 191 5.32 8.62 -27.55
N ARG A 192 4.12 8.80 -26.98
CA ARG A 192 3.75 10.01 -26.20
C ARG A 192 4.38 10.04 -24.81
N PHE A 193 4.68 8.87 -24.24
CA PHE A 193 5.35 8.76 -22.94
C PHE A 193 6.84 9.10 -23.01
N ASN A 194 7.50 8.83 -24.15
CA ASN A 194 8.94 9.05 -24.32
C ASN A 194 9.35 10.47 -24.76
N SER A 195 8.41 11.39 -25.00
CA SER A 195 8.72 12.73 -25.52
C SER A 195 8.63 13.87 -24.49
N LYS A 196 8.78 13.59 -23.20
CA LYS A 196 8.89 14.64 -22.16
C LYS A 196 10.09 14.39 -21.25
N ASP A 197 11.25 14.83 -21.72
CA ASP A 197 12.38 15.19 -20.86
C ASP A 197 12.92 16.56 -21.34
N PRO A 198 13.02 17.59 -20.48
CA PRO A 198 13.41 18.94 -20.91
C PRO A 198 14.95 19.05 -20.99
N GLN A 199 15.47 19.06 -22.22
CA GLN A 199 16.86 19.40 -22.49
C GLN A 199 17.13 20.90 -22.26
N ARG A 200 18.16 21.15 -21.45
CA ARG A 200 18.83 22.44 -21.21
C ARG A 200 19.31 23.08 -22.52
N GLU A 201 18.91 24.32 -22.78
CA GLU A 201 19.65 25.21 -23.68
C GLU A 201 20.74 25.97 -22.90
N THR A 202 21.97 25.89 -23.39
CA THR A 202 23.11 26.71 -22.99
C THR A 202 23.28 27.86 -23.98
N GLY A 203 23.14 29.11 -23.55
CA GLY A 203 23.46 30.27 -24.40
C GLY A 203 23.13 31.67 -23.87
N SER A 204 24.11 32.30 -23.21
CA SER A 204 24.38 33.76 -23.17
C SER A 204 23.49 34.75 -22.36
N LYS A 205 24.06 35.14 -21.19
CA LYS A 205 24.09 36.46 -20.50
C LYS A 205 22.98 37.50 -20.78
N ASN A 206 22.18 37.80 -19.74
CA ASN A 206 22.19 39.08 -19.01
C ASN A 206 21.28 38.99 -17.77
N GLY A 207 21.68 39.69 -16.70
CA GLY A 207 21.36 39.32 -15.32
C GLY A 207 19.94 39.59 -14.81
N LEU A 208 19.53 38.74 -13.86
CA LEU A 208 18.73 39.03 -12.66
C LEU A 208 18.52 37.69 -11.91
N GLY A 209 18.90 37.64 -10.63
CA GLY A 209 18.55 36.62 -9.63
C GLY A 209 18.95 35.16 -9.93
N LYS A 210 19.92 34.61 -9.20
CA LYS A 210 20.09 33.14 -9.13
C LYS A 210 18.78 32.52 -8.60
N PRO A 211 18.20 31.49 -9.25
CA PRO A 211 17.15 30.71 -8.62
C PRO A 211 17.78 29.98 -7.43
N ILE A 212 17.27 30.25 -6.23
CA ILE A 212 17.55 29.43 -5.06
C ILE A 212 17.07 28.02 -5.44
N ARG A 213 17.98 27.04 -5.48
CA ARG A 213 17.57 25.63 -5.51
C ARG A 213 16.75 25.42 -4.24
N GLN A 214 15.42 25.34 -4.37
CA GLN A 214 14.59 24.87 -3.28
C GLN A 214 15.04 23.44 -2.98
N ASN A 215 15.41 23.20 -1.72
CA ASN A 215 15.74 21.86 -1.28
C ASN A 215 14.45 21.03 -1.42
N ASP A 216 14.44 20.03 -2.30
CA ASP A 216 13.31 19.11 -2.49
C ASP A 216 13.11 18.16 -1.30
N ASP A 217 14.02 18.23 -0.31
CA ASP A 217 13.96 17.45 0.92
C ASP A 217 12.76 17.87 1.78
N PRO A 218 12.02 16.91 2.36
CA PRO A 218 10.94 17.21 3.28
C PRO A 218 11.43 17.96 4.53
N ILE A 219 10.54 18.70 5.17
CA ILE A 219 10.78 19.29 6.48
C ILE A 219 10.90 18.14 7.50
N GLU A 220 12.08 18.01 8.09
CA GLU A 220 12.38 16.96 9.07
C GLU A 220 12.96 17.52 10.38
N SER A 221 13.21 18.83 10.46
CA SER A 221 13.71 19.48 11.69
C SER A 221 13.20 20.91 11.81
N PHE A 222 13.21 21.46 13.03
CA PHE A 222 13.03 22.92 13.22
C PHE A 222 14.15 23.72 12.54
N GLY A 223 15.32 23.11 12.32
CA GLY A 223 16.40 23.69 11.52
C GLY A 223 16.02 23.90 10.05
N HIS A 224 15.31 22.96 9.42
CA HIS A 224 14.80 23.13 8.05
C HIS A 224 13.81 24.31 7.99
N ILE A 225 12.90 24.41 8.96
CA ILE A 225 11.96 25.53 9.07
C ILE A 225 12.71 26.86 9.27
N ALA A 226 13.74 26.87 10.10
CA ALA A 226 14.57 28.05 10.34
C ALA A 226 15.35 28.50 9.09
N GLN A 227 15.67 27.61 8.16
CA GLN A 227 16.35 27.94 6.90
C GLN A 227 15.40 28.55 5.85
N TYR A 228 14.08 28.41 6.04
CA TYR A 228 13.08 28.98 5.13
C TYR A 228 13.13 30.51 5.18
N GLY A 229 13.59 31.18 4.11
CA GLY A 229 13.98 32.59 4.18
C GLY A 229 12.82 33.60 4.29
N ASP A 230 11.66 33.28 3.71
CA ASP A 230 10.51 34.19 3.68
C ASP A 230 9.60 33.98 4.90
N ARG A 231 9.61 34.95 5.82
CA ARG A 231 8.84 34.93 7.08
C ARG A 231 7.40 35.44 6.94
N HIS A 232 7.05 35.98 5.78
CA HIS A 232 5.74 36.54 5.48
C HIS A 232 4.90 35.64 4.58
N ASN A 233 5.54 34.71 3.86
CA ASN A 233 4.83 33.70 3.08
C ASN A 233 3.92 32.85 4.00
N PRO A 234 2.69 32.49 3.58
CA PRO A 234 1.80 31.71 4.43
C PRO A 234 2.41 30.37 4.81
N VAL A 235 2.28 30.01 6.08
CA VAL A 235 2.62 28.70 6.62
C VAL A 235 1.33 28.04 7.07
N VAL A 236 1.01 26.88 6.50
CA VAL A 236 -0.10 26.05 6.98
C VAL A 236 0.47 24.98 7.91
N THR A 237 -0.11 24.82 9.10
CA THR A 237 0.21 23.72 10.01
C THR A 237 -1.05 22.99 10.42
N MET A 238 -1.04 21.66 10.33
CA MET A 238 -2.08 20.82 10.90
C MET A 238 -2.11 21.02 12.43
N PHE A 239 -3.29 21.31 12.96
CA PHE A 239 -3.45 21.73 14.35
C PHE A 239 -4.61 21.00 15.02
N SER A 240 -4.28 20.20 16.04
CA SER A 240 -5.26 19.44 16.83
C SER A 240 -5.50 20.01 18.23
N GLY A 241 -4.79 21.09 18.60
CA GLY A 241 -4.77 21.62 19.97
C GLY A 241 -3.93 20.79 20.96
N GLY A 242 -3.41 19.64 20.53
CA GLY A 242 -2.49 18.83 21.32
C GLY A 242 -1.17 19.53 21.60
N LEU A 243 -0.40 18.99 22.55
CA LEU A 243 0.89 19.54 22.99
C LEU A 243 1.86 19.82 21.82
N ASP A 244 2.03 18.85 20.92
CA ASP A 244 2.95 18.98 19.79
C ASP A 244 2.49 20.06 18.80
N SER A 245 1.22 20.05 18.42
CA SER A 245 0.67 21.05 17.50
C SER A 245 0.69 22.47 18.08
N THR A 246 0.52 22.61 19.40
CA THR A 246 0.63 23.91 20.09
C THR A 246 2.10 24.34 20.20
N TYR A 247 3.02 23.42 20.49
CA TYR A 247 4.45 23.69 20.51
C TYR A 247 4.98 24.12 19.13
N MET A 248 4.44 23.56 18.04
CA MET A 248 4.73 24.03 16.68
C MET A 248 4.42 25.52 16.52
N LEU A 249 3.26 25.99 16.99
CA LEU A 249 2.89 27.41 16.92
C LEU A 249 3.87 28.30 17.69
N LEU A 250 4.28 27.87 18.90
CA LEU A 250 5.34 28.54 19.66
C LEU A 250 6.64 28.65 18.85
N LYS A 251 7.07 27.56 18.20
CA LYS A 251 8.31 27.55 17.40
C LYS A 251 8.21 28.42 16.16
N LEU A 252 7.09 28.40 15.45
CA LEU A 252 6.87 29.28 14.30
C LEU A 252 6.93 30.77 14.71
N LYS A 253 6.31 31.13 15.84
CA LYS A 253 6.39 32.49 16.41
C LYS A 253 7.84 32.86 16.79
N GLN A 254 8.58 31.99 17.46
CA GLN A 254 9.98 32.21 17.84
C GLN A 254 10.91 32.37 16.61
N LEU A 255 10.62 31.66 15.52
CA LEU A 255 11.34 31.76 14.25
C LEU A 255 10.91 32.98 13.41
N GLY A 256 9.96 33.78 13.90
CA GLY A 256 9.55 35.05 13.29
C GLY A 256 8.52 34.93 12.18
N PHE A 257 7.84 33.78 12.02
CA PHE A 257 6.75 33.66 11.06
C PHE A 257 5.55 34.50 11.50
N THR A 258 5.01 35.30 10.58
CA THR A 258 3.94 36.27 10.87
C THR A 258 2.61 35.92 10.21
N ASN A 259 2.61 34.96 9.29
CA ASN A 259 1.45 34.55 8.51
C ASN A 259 1.21 33.04 8.66
N VAL A 260 0.78 32.64 9.85
CA VAL A 260 0.59 31.22 10.22
C VAL A 260 -0.89 30.88 10.22
N HIS A 261 -1.25 29.81 9.53
CA HIS A 261 -2.59 29.24 9.47
C HIS A 261 -2.58 27.89 10.21
N ALA A 262 -3.23 27.83 11.36
CA ALA A 262 -3.45 26.62 12.13
C ALA A 262 -4.74 25.95 11.64
N VAL A 263 -4.63 24.77 11.02
CA VAL A 263 -5.76 24.12 10.34
C VAL A 263 -6.15 22.82 11.03
N ALA A 264 -7.40 22.75 11.46
CA ALA A 264 -8.04 21.52 11.90
C ALA A 264 -8.98 20.99 10.81
N VAL A 265 -9.10 19.67 10.69
CA VAL A 265 -10.03 19.02 9.76
C VAL A 265 -11.03 18.20 10.58
N ASP A 266 -12.32 18.55 10.50
CA ASP A 266 -13.39 17.80 11.14
C ASP A 266 -13.62 16.49 10.40
N LEU A 267 -13.38 15.38 11.09
CA LEU A 267 -13.74 14.04 10.63
C LEU A 267 -14.76 13.39 11.57
N GLY A 268 -15.49 14.22 12.32
CA GLY A 268 -16.52 13.94 13.33
C GLY A 268 -15.99 13.47 14.68
N GLY A 269 -14.79 13.93 15.05
CA GLY A 269 -14.32 13.92 16.43
C GLY A 269 -14.77 15.19 17.17
N LEU A 270 -14.82 15.14 18.51
CA LEU A 270 -15.16 16.31 19.32
C LEU A 270 -14.07 17.39 19.19
N THR A 271 -14.43 18.55 18.63
CA THR A 271 -13.53 19.68 18.44
C THR A 271 -14.06 20.90 19.20
N ASP A 272 -13.27 21.42 20.15
CA ASP A 272 -13.54 22.69 20.83
C ASP A 272 -12.97 23.84 19.98
N GLU A 273 -13.74 24.28 18.98
CA GLU A 273 -13.31 25.32 18.03
C GLU A 273 -12.95 26.63 18.73
N ASP A 274 -13.67 27.00 19.79
CA ASP A 274 -13.41 28.22 20.55
C ASP A 274 -12.04 28.16 21.24
N GLN A 275 -11.75 27.04 21.92
CA GLN A 275 -10.45 26.82 22.56
C GLN A 275 -9.31 26.79 21.53
N LEU A 276 -9.50 26.12 20.39
CA LEU A 276 -8.49 26.05 19.32
C LEU A 276 -8.23 27.44 18.72
N THR A 277 -9.27 28.22 18.49
CA THR A 277 -9.18 29.59 17.97
C THR A 277 -8.40 30.48 18.93
N GLN A 278 -8.72 30.43 20.24
CA GLN A 278 -8.02 31.19 21.27
C GLN A 278 -6.54 30.78 21.37
N THR A 279 -6.26 29.47 21.30
CA THR A 279 -4.90 28.93 21.36
C THR A 279 -4.08 29.37 20.14
N ALA A 280 -4.64 29.32 18.93
CA ALA A 280 -3.96 29.82 17.73
C ALA A 280 -3.69 31.33 17.81
N ALA A 281 -4.69 32.12 18.22
CA ALA A 281 -4.58 33.56 18.36
C ALA A 281 -3.51 33.99 19.38
N HIS A 282 -3.31 33.22 20.46
CA HIS A 282 -2.23 33.44 21.43
C HIS A 282 -0.83 33.50 20.78
N PHE A 283 -0.64 32.74 19.70
CA PHE A 283 0.61 32.72 18.93
C PHE A 283 0.60 33.64 17.70
N GLY A 284 -0.48 34.40 17.47
CA GLY A 284 -0.65 35.22 16.27
C GLY A 284 -0.96 34.40 15.01
N ALA A 285 -1.44 33.16 15.17
CA ALA A 285 -1.88 32.32 14.07
C ALA A 285 -3.39 32.48 13.82
N THR A 286 -3.80 32.37 12.57
CA THR A 286 -5.21 32.29 12.18
C THR A 286 -5.67 30.83 12.27
N PHE A 287 -6.72 30.56 13.02
CA PHE A 287 -7.33 29.24 13.05
C PHE A 287 -8.28 29.06 11.86
N THR A 288 -8.29 27.86 11.27
CA THR A 288 -9.25 27.48 10.23
C THR A 288 -9.72 26.07 10.48
N HIS A 289 -11.04 25.91 10.47
CA HIS A 289 -11.71 24.63 10.61
C HIS A 289 -12.26 24.19 9.25
N LEU A 290 -11.87 23.02 8.77
CA LEU A 290 -12.31 22.45 7.48
C LEU A 290 -13.21 21.23 7.73
N ASP A 291 -14.41 21.23 7.18
CA ASP A 291 -15.29 20.05 7.25
C ASP A 291 -14.83 18.97 6.25
N GLY A 292 -14.39 17.83 6.77
CA GLY A 292 -13.97 16.66 6.00
C GLY A 292 -14.88 15.44 6.16
N ARG A 293 -16.00 15.53 6.91
CA ARG A 293 -16.81 14.37 7.31
C ARG A 293 -17.36 13.57 6.13
N GLU A 294 -18.01 14.26 5.21
CA GLU A 294 -18.58 13.63 4.01
C GLU A 294 -17.49 13.06 3.09
N LEU A 295 -16.37 13.78 2.95
CA LEU A 295 -15.23 13.31 2.15
C LEU A 295 -14.60 12.06 2.79
N PHE A 296 -14.49 12.02 4.12
CA PHE A 296 -13.97 10.89 4.87
C PHE A 296 -14.86 9.66 4.76
N VAL A 297 -16.17 9.84 4.92
CA VAL A 297 -17.10 8.73 4.78
C VAL A 297 -17.13 8.20 3.36
N ARG A 298 -17.21 9.08 2.37
CA ARG A 298 -17.26 8.68 0.96
C ARG A 298 -15.97 8.02 0.49
N ASN A 299 -14.81 8.64 0.76
CA ASN A 299 -13.56 8.21 0.16
C ASN A 299 -12.76 7.26 1.06
N GLY A 300 -12.93 7.29 2.38
CA GLY A 300 -12.23 6.43 3.32
C GLY A 300 -13.11 5.28 3.82
N VAL A 301 -14.15 5.62 4.59
CA VAL A 301 -14.96 4.63 5.33
C VAL A 301 -15.75 3.72 4.41
N THR A 302 -16.36 4.24 3.33
CA THR A 302 -17.13 3.42 2.40
C THR A 302 -16.26 2.34 1.76
N SER A 303 -15.05 2.69 1.29
CA SER A 303 -14.08 1.74 0.76
C SER A 303 -13.61 0.75 1.84
N ALA A 304 -13.36 1.23 3.06
CA ALA A 304 -12.97 0.38 4.19
C ALA A 304 -14.04 -0.67 4.56
N ILE A 305 -15.33 -0.31 4.53
CA ILE A 305 -16.45 -1.24 4.74
C ILE A 305 -16.42 -2.35 3.68
N ARG A 306 -16.36 -1.95 2.40
CA ARG A 306 -16.37 -2.88 1.25
C ARG A 306 -15.17 -3.84 1.27
N ALA A 307 -14.03 -3.34 1.72
CA ALA A 307 -12.79 -4.10 1.86
C ALA A 307 -12.68 -4.88 3.19
N HIS A 308 -13.70 -4.86 4.05
CA HIS A 308 -13.64 -5.45 5.41
C HIS A 308 -12.36 -5.07 6.15
N ALA A 309 -11.99 -3.80 6.08
CA ALA A 309 -10.67 -3.31 6.38
C ALA A 309 -10.29 -3.44 7.86
N ARG A 310 -9.76 -4.61 8.21
CA ARG A 310 -9.22 -4.94 9.53
C ARG A 310 -7.74 -5.29 9.41
N TYR A 311 -6.92 -4.66 10.23
CA TYR A 311 -5.50 -5.01 10.26
C TYR A 311 -5.32 -6.37 10.94
N LEU A 312 -4.59 -7.29 10.29
CA LEU A 312 -4.42 -8.68 10.74
C LEU A 312 -5.73 -9.43 11.04
N GLY A 313 -6.86 -8.96 10.50
CA GLY A 313 -8.19 -9.50 10.80
C GLY A 313 -8.72 -9.17 12.21
N THR A 314 -8.01 -8.39 13.02
CA THR A 314 -8.34 -8.18 14.45
C THR A 314 -9.20 -6.93 14.67
N TYR A 315 -8.71 -5.75 14.29
CA TYR A 315 -9.38 -4.46 14.53
C TYR A 315 -9.54 -3.63 13.26
N PRO A 316 -10.63 -2.84 13.15
CA PRO A 316 -10.84 -1.96 12.00
C PRO A 316 -9.75 -0.89 11.94
N ILE A 317 -9.28 -0.57 10.74
CA ILE A 317 -8.30 0.50 10.56
C ILE A 317 -8.97 1.89 10.67
N SER A 318 -8.27 2.86 11.24
CA SER A 318 -8.79 4.20 11.53
C SER A 318 -7.89 5.29 10.97
N SER A 319 -6.77 5.57 11.66
CA SER A 319 -5.78 6.58 11.27
C SER A 319 -5.33 6.48 9.80
N SER A 320 -5.20 5.25 9.27
CA SER A 320 -4.86 5.00 7.86
C SER A 320 -5.87 5.55 6.86
N LEU A 321 -7.15 5.65 7.25
CA LEU A 321 -8.24 6.19 6.44
C LEU A 321 -8.31 7.72 6.51
N SER A 322 -8.05 8.29 7.70
CA SER A 322 -8.21 9.73 7.93
C SER A 322 -7.05 10.55 7.37
N ARG A 323 -5.81 10.04 7.43
CA ARG A 323 -4.62 10.81 7.04
C ARG A 323 -4.61 11.25 5.56
N PRO A 324 -5.01 10.42 4.59
CA PRO A 324 -5.17 10.85 3.20
C PRO A 324 -6.16 12.02 3.03
N VAL A 325 -7.26 12.01 3.78
CA VAL A 325 -8.29 13.06 3.72
C VAL A 325 -7.80 14.37 4.33
N ILE A 326 -7.13 14.30 5.49
CA ILE A 326 -6.51 15.45 6.14
C ILE A 326 -5.45 16.06 5.22
N ALA A 327 -4.56 15.23 4.67
CA ALA A 327 -3.52 15.67 3.75
C ALA A 327 -4.09 16.34 2.51
N ARG A 328 -5.18 15.81 1.94
CA ARG A 328 -5.86 16.42 0.79
C ARG A 328 -6.38 17.82 1.10
N LEU A 329 -7.23 17.93 2.12
CA LEU A 329 -7.92 19.18 2.45
C LEU A 329 -6.92 20.28 2.86
N THR A 330 -5.91 19.92 3.63
CA THR A 330 -4.85 20.87 4.03
C THR A 330 -3.94 21.25 2.87
N SER A 331 -3.64 20.33 1.95
CA SER A 331 -2.88 20.66 0.73
C SER A 331 -3.66 21.60 -0.18
N ASP A 332 -4.96 21.35 -0.38
CA ASP A 332 -5.82 22.19 -1.20
C ASP A 332 -5.96 23.60 -0.57
N TYR A 333 -6.14 23.68 0.75
CA TYR A 333 -6.15 24.94 1.47
C TYR A 333 -4.80 25.68 1.37
N ALA A 334 -3.68 24.99 1.59
CA ALA A 334 -2.35 25.57 1.49
C ALA A 334 -2.04 26.12 0.08
N LYS A 335 -2.44 25.41 -0.98
CA LYS A 335 -2.34 25.90 -2.36
C LYS A 335 -3.19 27.14 -2.60
N SER A 336 -4.40 27.20 -2.05
CA SER A 336 -5.29 28.37 -2.20
C SER A 336 -4.67 29.65 -1.62
N LEU A 337 -3.79 29.52 -0.63
CA LEU A 337 -3.06 30.61 -0.02
C LEU A 337 -1.71 30.89 -0.70
N ASN A 338 -1.28 30.07 -1.67
CA ASN A 338 0.10 30.02 -2.14
C ASN A 338 1.11 29.84 -0.99
N ALA A 339 0.76 28.99 -0.02
CA ALA A 339 1.59 28.75 1.15
C ALA A 339 2.97 28.20 0.75
N GLY A 340 3.99 28.66 1.47
CA GLY A 340 5.36 28.21 1.30
C GLY A 340 5.69 26.90 2.02
N LEU A 341 4.98 26.67 3.14
CA LEU A 341 5.17 25.53 4.03
C LEU A 341 3.84 24.87 4.36
N LEU A 342 3.82 23.54 4.38
CA LEU A 342 2.74 22.71 4.91
C LEU A 342 3.28 21.73 5.95
N LEU A 343 3.00 22.01 7.22
CA LEU A 343 3.58 21.31 8.36
C LEU A 343 2.57 20.39 9.05
N HIS A 344 3.06 19.30 9.62
CA HIS A 344 2.31 18.44 10.53
C HIS A 344 3.21 18.00 11.69
N THR A 345 2.63 17.31 12.68
CA THR A 345 3.33 16.98 13.94
C THR A 345 3.52 15.49 14.17
N ALA A 346 3.34 14.66 13.12
CA ALA A 346 3.57 13.22 13.26
C ALA A 346 5.06 12.95 13.50
N ASN A 347 5.36 12.13 14.49
CA ASN A 347 6.73 11.79 14.89
C ASN A 347 7.17 10.45 14.27
N LEU A 348 8.42 10.04 14.53
CA LEU A 348 9.00 8.80 13.97
C LEU A 348 8.34 7.50 14.45
N SER A 349 7.76 7.51 15.66
CA SER A 349 7.08 6.34 16.22
C SER A 349 5.65 6.19 15.70
N GLN A 350 5.09 7.22 15.09
CA GLN A 350 3.72 7.20 14.58
C GLN A 350 3.66 6.79 13.11
N ASN A 351 2.83 5.80 12.82
CA ASN A 351 2.52 5.39 11.45
C ASN A 351 1.88 6.52 10.61
N SER A 352 1.37 7.58 11.25
CA SER A 352 0.87 8.80 10.59
C SER A 352 1.93 9.55 9.79
N LEU A 353 3.22 9.45 10.13
CA LEU A 353 4.30 10.17 9.45
C LEU A 353 4.40 9.81 7.95
N PRO A 354 4.62 8.54 7.55
CA PRO A 354 4.64 8.18 6.14
C PRO A 354 3.29 8.41 5.45
N ARG A 355 2.17 8.16 6.16
CA ARG A 355 0.81 8.35 5.61
C ARG A 355 0.58 9.80 5.17
N LEU A 356 0.88 10.78 6.02
CA LEU A 356 0.71 12.19 5.70
C LEU A 356 1.70 12.64 4.62
N ASN A 357 2.98 12.30 4.74
CA ASN A 357 4.00 12.72 3.78
C ASN A 357 3.74 12.17 2.37
N ASN A 358 3.35 10.90 2.24
CA ASN A 358 3.04 10.31 0.95
C ASN A 358 1.79 10.93 0.33
N SER A 359 0.75 11.15 1.15
CA SER A 359 -0.49 11.77 0.70
C SER A 359 -0.26 13.22 0.23
N ILE A 360 0.45 14.05 1.03
CA ILE A 360 0.79 15.44 0.65
C ILE A 360 1.58 15.47 -0.66
N ARG A 361 2.55 14.56 -0.81
CA ARG A 361 3.32 14.42 -2.05
C ARG A 361 2.42 14.06 -3.23
N HIS A 362 1.51 13.10 -3.05
CA HIS A 362 0.56 12.70 -4.09
C HIS A 362 -0.34 13.86 -4.52
N TYR A 363 -0.87 14.62 -3.55
CA TYR A 363 -1.69 15.79 -3.86
C TYR A 363 -0.86 16.94 -4.47
N GLY A 364 0.46 16.89 -4.50
CA GLY A 364 1.30 17.83 -5.24
C GLY A 364 1.30 19.23 -4.64
N PHE A 365 1.51 19.35 -3.33
CA PHE A 365 1.80 20.65 -2.72
C PHE A 365 3.14 21.20 -3.26
N PRO A 366 3.17 22.41 -3.85
CA PRO A 366 4.37 22.94 -4.51
C PRO A 366 5.43 23.49 -3.55
N GLY A 367 5.07 23.77 -2.29
CA GLY A 367 6.00 24.23 -1.26
C GLY A 367 6.68 23.07 -0.52
N GLN A 368 7.48 23.40 0.50
CA GLN A 368 8.09 22.37 1.36
C GLN A 368 7.09 21.88 2.41
N PHE A 369 7.10 20.58 2.68
CA PHE A 369 6.18 19.98 3.65
C PHE A 369 6.86 18.94 4.52
N GLY A 370 6.24 18.62 5.66
CA GLY A 370 6.69 17.54 6.53
C GLY A 370 6.51 17.83 8.02
N SER A 371 7.29 17.16 8.85
CA SER A 371 7.24 17.27 10.31
C SER A 371 8.64 17.52 10.86
N PRO A 372 8.85 18.58 11.66
CA PRO A 372 10.15 18.84 12.28
C PRO A 372 10.51 17.80 13.35
N TYR A 373 9.55 17.00 13.82
CA TYR A 373 9.78 16.03 14.89
C TYR A 373 10.56 14.79 14.45
N VAL A 374 10.89 14.67 13.16
CA VAL A 374 11.72 13.57 12.65
C VAL A 374 13.15 13.66 13.21
N ARG A 375 13.74 14.86 13.21
CA ARG A 375 15.12 15.11 13.68
C ARG A 375 15.20 16.16 14.79
N SER A 376 14.08 16.73 15.22
CA SER A 376 14.02 17.64 16.38
C SER A 376 13.18 17.03 17.50
N VAL A 377 13.76 16.02 18.16
CA VAL A 377 13.13 15.36 19.31
C VAL A 377 13.19 16.30 20.52
N VAL A 378 12.01 16.63 21.06
CA VAL A 378 11.85 17.43 22.28
C VAL A 378 10.94 16.65 23.23
N SER A 379 11.36 16.48 24.48
CA SER A 379 10.59 15.71 25.47
C SER A 379 9.25 16.37 25.78
N ARG A 380 8.28 15.57 26.23
CA ARG A 380 6.95 16.06 26.59
C ARG A 380 7.03 17.09 27.72
N GLU A 381 7.88 16.84 28.70
CA GLU A 381 8.14 17.71 29.85
C GLU A 381 8.70 19.06 29.39
N GLN A 382 9.71 19.03 28.50
CA GLN A 382 10.31 20.26 27.99
C GLN A 382 9.31 21.09 27.19
N LYS A 383 8.52 20.44 26.30
CA LYS A 383 7.45 21.13 25.55
C LYS A 383 6.43 21.79 26.49
N ALA A 384 5.99 21.06 27.51
CA ALA A 384 5.03 21.56 28.50
C ALA A 384 5.61 22.72 29.32
N GLN A 385 6.89 22.64 29.70
CA GLN A 385 7.58 23.71 30.43
C GLN A 385 7.70 24.99 29.58
N GLU A 386 8.12 24.88 28.32
CA GLU A 386 8.25 26.02 27.41
C GLU A 386 6.89 26.67 27.11
N LEU A 387 5.83 25.87 26.96
CA LEU A 387 4.47 26.39 26.77
C LEU A 387 3.90 27.04 28.04
N SER A 388 4.20 26.47 29.21
CA SER A 388 3.80 27.06 30.49
C SER A 388 4.45 28.43 30.71
N ALA A 389 5.70 28.61 30.27
CA ALA A 389 6.41 29.89 30.35
C ALA A 389 5.75 31.01 29.52
N VAL A 390 4.90 30.66 28.54
CA VAL A 390 4.10 31.62 27.76
C VAL A 390 2.63 31.65 28.16
N GLY A 391 2.26 30.99 29.28
CA GLY A 391 0.91 31.06 29.85
C GLY A 391 -0.06 29.97 29.37
N LEU A 392 0.43 28.92 28.69
CA LEU A 392 -0.37 27.76 28.31
C LEU A 392 0.06 26.52 29.10
N THR A 393 -0.74 26.17 30.10
CA THR A 393 -0.45 25.01 30.96
C THR A 393 -1.01 23.73 30.35
N PHE A 394 -0.12 22.82 30.00
CA PHE A 394 -0.46 21.44 29.68
C PHE A 394 -0.12 20.53 30.86
N LYS A 395 -1.05 19.65 31.22
CA LYS A 395 -0.80 18.55 32.15
C LYS A 395 0.24 17.61 31.53
N SER A 396 1.41 17.50 32.16
CA SER A 396 2.47 16.58 31.74
C SER A 396 2.00 15.12 31.87
N ASP A 397 1.15 14.86 32.86
CA ASP A 397 0.58 13.60 33.32
C ASP A 397 -0.71 13.17 32.58
N ARG A 398 -0.87 13.51 31.29
CA ARG A 398 -2.01 13.00 30.51
C ARG A 398 -1.91 11.47 30.49
N LYS A 399 -2.80 10.80 31.25
CA LYS A 399 -2.76 9.34 31.42
C LYS A 399 -2.95 8.58 30.11
N LEU A 400 -3.73 9.13 29.17
CA LEU A 400 -3.99 8.50 27.87
C LEU A 400 -3.90 9.56 26.76
N SER A 401 -3.26 9.18 25.66
CA SER A 401 -3.37 9.88 24.38
C SER A 401 -4.56 9.30 23.62
N SER A 402 -5.36 10.13 22.96
CA SER A 402 -6.52 9.68 22.19
C SER A 402 -6.57 10.37 20.83
N ASP A 403 -7.06 9.65 19.83
CA ASP A 403 -7.45 10.15 18.52
C ASP A 403 -8.83 9.60 18.18
N GLU A 404 -9.68 10.41 17.57
CA GLU A 404 -11.03 9.99 17.19
C GLU A 404 -11.50 10.66 15.90
N ASN A 405 -12.29 9.90 15.15
CA ASN A 405 -13.06 10.33 13.99
C ASN A 405 -14.40 9.57 14.02
N LEU A 406 -15.32 9.82 13.08
CA LEU A 406 -16.64 9.16 13.03
C LEU A 406 -16.59 7.62 13.09
N TRP A 407 -15.52 7.01 12.59
CA TRP A 407 -15.44 5.57 12.37
C TRP A 407 -14.88 4.80 13.57
N CYS A 408 -13.90 5.38 14.24
CA CYS A 408 -13.17 4.72 15.31
C CYS A 408 -12.53 5.75 16.24
N ARG A 409 -12.60 5.46 17.53
CA ARG A 409 -11.86 6.14 18.58
C ARG A 409 -10.72 5.22 19.06
N GLU A 410 -9.52 5.75 19.17
CA GLU A 410 -8.33 5.03 19.59
C GLU A 410 -7.62 5.76 20.73
N PHE A 411 -7.02 5.01 21.65
CA PHE A 411 -6.24 5.56 22.74
C PHE A 411 -5.08 4.66 23.18
N GLU A 412 -4.03 5.31 23.68
CA GLU A 412 -2.70 4.73 23.92
C GLU A 412 -1.98 5.46 25.07
N SER A 413 -0.73 5.04 25.34
CA SER A 413 0.20 5.60 26.33
C SER A 413 -0.18 5.39 27.81
N GLY A 414 0.72 5.77 28.73
CA GLY A 414 0.47 5.81 30.17
C GLY A 414 0.26 4.42 30.77
N PRO A 415 -0.93 4.07 31.32
CA PRO A 415 -1.15 2.71 31.82
C PRO A 415 -1.03 1.64 30.71
N LEU A 416 -1.06 2.04 29.44
CA LEU A 416 -0.88 1.15 28.29
C LEU A 416 0.58 1.00 27.83
N ASP A 417 1.54 1.71 28.42
CA ASP A 417 2.96 1.62 28.02
C ASP A 417 3.57 0.24 28.36
N ASN A 418 3.02 -0.48 29.34
CA ASN A 418 3.44 -1.83 29.69
C ASN A 418 2.38 -2.87 29.26
N PRO A 419 2.60 -3.59 28.15
CA PRO A 419 1.64 -4.58 27.66
C PRO A 419 1.51 -5.83 28.55
N GLU A 420 2.44 -6.07 29.48
CA GLU A 420 2.40 -7.25 30.37
C GLU A 420 1.47 -7.05 31.58
N SER A 421 1.18 -5.80 31.94
CA SER A 421 0.39 -5.47 33.12
C SER A 421 -0.27 -4.10 32.96
N PHE A 422 -1.31 -4.05 32.14
CA PHE A 422 -2.14 -2.86 31.95
C PHE A 422 -3.56 -3.12 32.47
N ASP A 423 -4.19 -2.05 32.95
CA ASP A 423 -5.62 -2.00 33.26
C ASP A 423 -6.20 -0.80 32.52
N ILE A 424 -7.37 -0.98 31.91
CA ILE A 424 -8.03 0.08 31.14
C ILE A 424 -9.16 0.63 32.00
N PRO A 425 -9.02 1.86 32.52
CA PRO A 425 -10.09 2.48 33.29
C PRO A 425 -11.39 2.57 32.48
N GLU A 426 -12.53 2.28 33.09
CA GLU A 426 -13.80 2.26 32.36
C GLU A 426 -14.18 3.64 31.81
N ASP A 427 -13.75 4.73 32.46
CA ASP A 427 -13.92 6.11 32.00
C ASP A 427 -13.04 6.46 30.77
N ALA A 428 -12.10 5.58 30.39
CA ALA A 428 -11.37 5.70 29.13
C ALA A 428 -12.23 5.34 27.93
N TYR A 429 -13.26 4.50 28.10
CA TYR A 429 -14.25 4.18 27.07
C TYR A 429 -15.34 5.24 27.03
N GLN A 430 -15.53 5.86 25.88
CA GLN A 430 -16.49 6.95 25.71
C GLN A 430 -17.60 6.61 24.73
N TRP A 431 -17.36 5.64 23.84
CA TRP A 431 -18.32 5.22 22.82
C TRP A 431 -19.07 3.96 23.22
N THR A 432 -18.52 3.20 24.17
CA THR A 432 -19.03 1.92 24.61
C THR A 432 -19.31 1.92 26.10
N ALA A 433 -20.45 1.37 26.50
CA ALA A 433 -20.85 1.26 27.91
C ALA A 433 -20.35 -0.06 28.53
N PRO A 434 -20.19 -0.11 29.86
CA PRO A 434 -19.92 -1.37 30.57
C PRO A 434 -21.11 -2.33 30.46
N CYS A 435 -20.85 -3.63 30.65
CA CYS A 435 -21.84 -4.68 30.49
C CYS A 435 -23.07 -4.50 31.41
N GLY A 436 -24.26 -4.91 30.92
CA GLY A 436 -25.41 -5.25 31.79
C GLY A 436 -26.51 -4.20 31.97
N HIS A 437 -26.55 -3.13 31.18
CA HIS A 437 -27.52 -2.03 31.37
C HIS A 437 -28.77 -2.08 30.48
N TYR A 438 -28.77 -2.85 29.40
CA TYR A 438 -29.84 -2.82 28.39
C TYR A 438 -30.44 -4.20 28.13
N ALA A 439 -31.76 -4.24 27.89
CA ALA A 439 -32.46 -5.44 27.46
C ALA A 439 -32.06 -5.82 26.01
N PRO A 440 -32.12 -7.10 25.62
CA PRO A 440 -31.83 -7.50 24.24
C PRO A 440 -32.74 -6.80 23.21
N GLU A 441 -32.16 -6.33 22.12
CA GLU A 441 -32.85 -5.59 21.07
C GLU A 441 -32.69 -6.24 19.69
N LYS A 442 -33.54 -5.84 18.74
CA LYS A 442 -33.36 -6.17 17.32
C LYS A 442 -32.80 -4.97 16.58
N LEU A 443 -31.83 -5.22 15.71
CA LEU A 443 -31.21 -4.21 14.87
C LEU A 443 -31.07 -4.76 13.45
N SER A 444 -31.60 -4.07 12.44
CA SER A 444 -31.51 -4.49 11.05
C SER A 444 -30.74 -3.50 10.19
N LEU A 445 -29.89 -4.03 9.31
CA LEU A 445 -29.06 -3.26 8.39
C LEU A 445 -29.38 -3.72 6.97
N THR A 446 -29.75 -2.79 6.09
CA THR A 446 -30.06 -3.07 4.68
C THR A 446 -28.99 -2.47 3.78
N PHE A 447 -28.58 -3.25 2.79
CA PHE A 447 -27.54 -2.88 1.84
C PHE A 447 -28.07 -2.89 0.41
N GLU A 448 -27.57 -1.97 -0.41
CA GLU A 448 -27.74 -1.94 -1.86
C GLU A 448 -26.37 -1.78 -2.52
N LYS A 449 -26.02 -2.72 -3.40
CA LYS A 449 -24.72 -2.74 -4.12
C LYS A 449 -23.52 -2.63 -3.18
N GLY A 450 -23.59 -3.34 -2.06
CA GLY A 450 -22.59 -3.35 -0.98
C GLY A 450 -22.54 -2.09 -0.11
N ASN A 451 -23.51 -1.18 -0.22
CA ASN A 451 -23.56 0.05 0.59
C ASN A 451 -24.71 -0.02 1.58
N LEU A 452 -24.45 0.34 2.84
CA LEU A 452 -25.50 0.49 3.84
C LEU A 452 -26.43 1.64 3.44
N VAL A 453 -27.73 1.36 3.32
CA VAL A 453 -28.75 2.35 2.89
C VAL A 453 -29.83 2.61 3.95
N SER A 454 -30.02 1.70 4.91
CA SER A 454 -30.98 1.90 6.01
C SER A 454 -30.60 1.12 7.26
N VAL A 455 -31.00 1.66 8.41
CA VAL A 455 -30.94 1.00 9.72
C VAL A 455 -32.37 0.92 10.26
N ASN A 456 -32.83 -0.27 10.67
CA ASN A 456 -34.21 -0.49 11.15
C ASN A 456 -35.32 -0.06 10.18
N GLY A 457 -35.03 -0.09 8.87
CA GLY A 457 -35.95 0.33 7.82
C GLY A 457 -35.90 1.82 7.49
N ASP A 458 -35.24 2.63 8.34
CA ASP A 458 -35.09 4.07 8.11
C ASP A 458 -33.89 4.33 7.20
N ARG A 459 -34.13 4.97 6.04
CA ARG A 459 -33.07 5.35 5.11
C ARG A 459 -32.26 6.51 5.69
N LEU A 460 -30.95 6.32 5.78
CA LEU A 460 -30.03 7.28 6.38
C LEU A 460 -28.76 7.42 5.51
N PRO A 461 -28.21 8.62 5.37
CA PRO A 461 -26.85 8.80 4.89
C PRO A 461 -25.86 8.01 5.76
N LEU A 462 -24.78 7.50 5.16
CA LEU A 462 -23.82 6.67 5.88
C LEU A 462 -23.18 7.40 7.08
N VAL A 463 -22.94 8.71 6.99
CA VAL A 463 -22.45 9.54 8.11
C VAL A 463 -23.39 9.44 9.32
N GLU A 464 -24.70 9.58 9.10
CA GLU A 464 -25.71 9.50 10.17
C GLU A 464 -25.89 8.07 10.68
N ALA A 465 -25.85 7.09 9.78
CA ALA A 465 -25.94 5.68 10.15
C ALA A 465 -24.76 5.24 11.05
N ILE A 466 -23.54 5.72 10.76
CA ILE A 466 -22.36 5.46 11.60
C ILE A 466 -22.56 6.04 13.01
N ALA A 467 -22.97 7.30 13.12
CA ALA A 467 -23.21 7.93 14.42
C ALA A 467 -24.30 7.19 15.22
N LEU A 468 -25.40 6.82 14.57
CA LEU A 468 -26.48 6.03 15.17
C LEU A 468 -25.96 4.67 15.65
N LEU A 469 -25.26 3.92 14.80
CA LEU A 469 -24.77 2.59 15.11
C LEU A 469 -23.67 2.59 16.19
N ASN A 470 -22.82 3.62 16.24
CA ASN A 470 -21.87 3.79 17.34
C ASN A 470 -22.60 3.83 18.69
N LYS A 471 -23.72 4.54 18.78
CA LYS A 471 -24.56 4.59 19.98
C LYS A 471 -25.32 3.29 20.23
N GLU A 472 -26.05 2.79 19.23
CA GLU A 472 -26.96 1.65 19.39
C GLU A 472 -26.23 0.32 19.62
N VAL A 473 -25.02 0.18 19.09
CA VAL A 473 -24.16 -0.99 19.32
C VAL A 473 -23.27 -0.76 20.55
N GLY A 474 -22.73 0.46 20.70
CA GLY A 474 -21.82 0.80 21.79
C GLY A 474 -22.48 0.77 23.17
N LYS A 475 -23.80 1.07 23.28
CA LYS A 475 -24.54 0.93 24.55
C LYS A 475 -24.53 -0.49 25.13
N PHE A 476 -24.24 -1.51 24.31
CA PHE A 476 -24.09 -2.89 24.73
C PHE A 476 -22.62 -3.30 25.00
N GLY A 477 -21.65 -2.39 24.85
CA GLY A 477 -20.23 -2.66 25.06
C GLY A 477 -19.49 -3.26 23.85
N HIS A 478 -20.18 -3.41 22.71
CA HIS A 478 -19.58 -4.01 21.51
C HIS A 478 -18.65 -3.04 20.77
N GLY A 479 -17.61 -3.60 20.15
CA GLY A 479 -16.63 -2.84 19.35
C GLY A 479 -15.42 -2.34 20.14
N ARG A 480 -15.15 -2.88 21.32
CA ARG A 480 -13.87 -2.69 22.04
C ARG A 480 -12.80 -3.63 21.47
N TYR A 481 -11.63 -3.09 21.15
CA TYR A 481 -10.48 -3.84 20.67
C TYR A 481 -9.24 -3.44 21.48
N VAL A 482 -8.39 -4.42 21.78
CA VAL A 482 -7.10 -4.20 22.43
C VAL A 482 -6.06 -5.02 21.68
N GLY A 483 -4.93 -4.42 21.32
CA GLY A 483 -3.91 -5.15 20.58
C GLY A 483 -2.60 -4.40 20.42
N LEU A 484 -1.60 -5.15 20.01
CA LEU A 484 -0.28 -4.63 19.67
C LEU A 484 -0.25 -4.20 18.20
N GLU A 485 0.14 -2.95 17.93
CA GLU A 485 0.33 -2.43 16.56
C GLU A 485 1.83 -2.30 16.23
N PRO A 486 2.30 -2.83 15.08
CA PRO A 486 3.61 -2.52 14.55
C PRO A 486 3.77 -1.05 14.20
N ILE A 487 4.87 -0.47 14.67
CA ILE A 487 5.37 0.80 14.17
C ILE A 487 6.43 0.55 13.08
N ARG A 488 6.86 1.62 12.41
CA ARG A 488 7.78 1.57 11.25
C ARG A 488 9.09 0.82 11.50
N THR A 489 9.55 0.77 12.75
CA THR A 489 10.80 0.11 13.16
C THR A 489 10.60 -1.34 13.62
N ASP A 490 9.39 -1.88 13.44
CA ASP A 490 8.94 -3.23 13.79
C ASP A 490 8.86 -3.53 15.31
N GLU A 491 9.06 -2.54 16.17
CA GLU A 491 8.54 -2.60 17.53
C GLU A 491 7.02 -2.54 17.54
N LYS A 492 6.43 -2.86 18.68
CA LYS A 492 4.99 -2.95 18.88
C LYS A 492 4.55 -2.04 20.02
N VAL A 493 3.45 -1.34 19.83
CA VAL A 493 2.82 -0.49 20.86
C VAL A 493 1.43 -1.02 21.18
N LEU A 494 1.01 -0.96 22.45
CA LEU A 494 -0.32 -1.36 22.85
C LEU A 494 -1.32 -0.23 22.57
N GLU A 495 -2.37 -0.55 21.84
CA GLU A 495 -3.44 0.38 21.52
C GLU A 495 -4.81 -0.23 21.83
N VAL A 496 -5.74 0.64 22.24
CA VAL A 496 -7.13 0.31 22.51
C VAL A 496 -8.02 1.08 21.55
N ARG A 497 -9.10 0.47 21.07
CA ARG A 497 -10.04 1.06 20.11
C ARG A 497 -11.49 0.82 20.48
N GLU A 498 -12.33 1.77 20.13
CA GLU A 498 -13.79 1.68 20.11
C GLU A 498 -14.29 1.93 18.68
N ALA A 499 -14.91 0.93 18.08
CA ALA A 499 -15.48 1.03 16.72
C ALA A 499 -16.80 0.27 16.56
N PRO A 500 -17.87 0.61 17.31
CA PRO A 500 -19.09 -0.20 17.37
C PRO A 500 -19.82 -0.29 16.01
N ALA A 501 -19.92 0.83 15.26
CA ALA A 501 -20.51 0.82 13.93
C ALA A 501 -19.69 -0.06 12.97
N ALA A 502 -18.37 0.05 12.99
CA ALA A 502 -17.49 -0.74 12.14
C ALA A 502 -17.67 -2.25 12.35
N THR A 503 -17.81 -2.66 13.61
CA THR A 503 -18.04 -4.06 13.98
C THR A 503 -19.26 -4.63 13.28
N ILE A 504 -20.44 -3.99 13.41
CA ILE A 504 -21.70 -4.56 12.92
C ILE A 504 -21.92 -4.34 11.42
N ILE A 505 -21.44 -3.23 10.85
CA ILE A 505 -21.62 -2.93 9.42
C ILE A 505 -20.82 -3.91 8.57
N MET A 506 -19.54 -4.12 8.90
CA MET A 506 -18.69 -5.07 8.17
C MET A 506 -19.21 -6.51 8.33
N ASP A 507 -19.67 -6.89 9.53
CA ASP A 507 -20.25 -8.21 9.79
C ASP A 507 -21.51 -8.46 8.93
N ALA A 508 -22.43 -7.49 8.88
CA ALA A 508 -23.66 -7.58 8.11
C ALA A 508 -23.37 -7.68 6.60
N LEU A 509 -22.43 -6.87 6.11
CA LEU A 509 -22.02 -6.94 4.71
C LEU A 509 -21.40 -8.30 4.37
N ARG A 510 -20.57 -8.88 5.25
CA ARG A 510 -19.96 -10.20 5.02
C ARG A 510 -21.02 -11.28 4.90
N HIS A 511 -22.07 -11.24 5.72
CA HIS A 511 -23.19 -12.18 5.61
C HIS A 511 -23.89 -12.09 4.25
N LEU A 512 -24.12 -10.88 3.73
CA LEU A 512 -24.73 -10.70 2.41
C LEU A 512 -23.80 -11.09 1.26
N GLU A 513 -22.49 -10.83 1.38
CA GLU A 513 -21.50 -11.31 0.41
C GLU A 513 -21.51 -12.83 0.30
N VAL A 514 -21.46 -13.54 1.42
CA VAL A 514 -21.52 -15.01 1.45
C VAL A 514 -22.85 -15.54 0.91
N ALA A 515 -23.94 -14.82 1.15
CA ALA A 515 -25.26 -15.19 0.64
C ALA A 515 -25.42 -15.00 -0.88
N VAL A 516 -24.60 -14.16 -1.53
CA VAL A 516 -24.80 -13.73 -2.94
C VAL A 516 -23.67 -14.17 -3.87
N LEU A 517 -22.43 -14.16 -3.41
CA LEU A 517 -21.24 -14.36 -4.25
C LEU A 517 -20.87 -15.84 -4.37
N GLU A 518 -20.28 -16.20 -5.51
CA GLU A 518 -19.62 -17.49 -5.70
C GLU A 518 -18.41 -17.66 -4.78
N SER A 519 -18.09 -18.90 -4.38
CA SER A 519 -16.95 -19.20 -3.51
C SER A 519 -15.61 -18.65 -4.05
N ASN A 520 -15.31 -18.87 -5.34
CA ASN A 520 -14.07 -18.37 -5.94
C ASN A 520 -14.01 -16.83 -5.96
N THR A 521 -15.16 -16.16 -6.06
CA THR A 521 -15.23 -14.68 -5.98
C THR A 521 -14.96 -14.22 -4.55
N LEU A 522 -15.49 -14.91 -3.54
CA LEU A 522 -15.21 -14.62 -2.12
C LEU A 522 -13.72 -14.82 -1.79
N GLU A 523 -13.12 -15.91 -2.25
CA GLU A 523 -11.69 -16.21 -2.06
C GLU A 523 -10.80 -15.12 -2.67
N LEU A 524 -11.02 -14.78 -3.95
CA LEU A 524 -10.26 -13.73 -4.61
C LEU A 524 -10.47 -12.37 -3.93
N LYS A 525 -11.72 -12.03 -3.58
CA LYS A 525 -12.03 -10.78 -2.87
C LYS A 525 -11.26 -10.72 -1.55
N GLN A 526 -11.23 -11.80 -0.77
CA GLN A 526 -10.50 -11.85 0.49
C GLN A 526 -9.00 -11.58 0.32
N SER A 527 -8.35 -12.11 -0.72
CA SER A 527 -6.95 -11.78 -1.02
C SER A 527 -6.75 -10.29 -1.35
N LEU A 528 -7.67 -9.70 -2.11
CA LEU A 528 -7.64 -8.28 -2.46
C LEU A 528 -7.88 -7.38 -1.24
N GLU A 529 -8.77 -7.77 -0.32
CA GLU A 529 -9.01 -7.08 0.96
C GLU A 529 -7.72 -6.96 1.78
N GLN A 530 -6.98 -8.07 1.93
CA GLN A 530 -5.72 -8.07 2.67
C GLN A 530 -4.68 -7.15 2.02
N LYS A 531 -4.59 -7.17 0.68
CA LYS A 531 -3.69 -6.28 -0.04
C LYS A 531 -4.10 -4.81 0.10
N TRP A 532 -5.40 -4.51 0.02
CA TRP A 532 -5.96 -3.17 0.22
C TRP A 532 -5.58 -2.62 1.60
N VAL A 533 -5.78 -3.41 2.65
CA VAL A 533 -5.41 -3.04 4.03
C VAL A 533 -3.90 -2.81 4.17
N ALA A 534 -3.08 -3.68 3.57
CA ALA A 534 -1.63 -3.54 3.62
C ALA A 534 -1.13 -2.23 2.97
N GLU A 535 -1.71 -1.83 1.83
CA GLU A 535 -1.40 -0.56 1.18
C GLU A 535 -1.83 0.64 2.06
N ALA A 536 -3.04 0.62 2.61
CA ALA A 536 -3.55 1.68 3.48
C ALA A 536 -2.68 1.86 4.73
N ILE A 537 -2.38 0.77 5.43
CA ILE A 537 -1.55 0.78 6.65
C ILE A 537 -0.14 1.32 6.38
N SER A 538 0.43 0.96 5.24
CA SER A 538 1.76 1.41 4.81
C SER A 538 1.81 2.88 4.34
N GLY A 539 0.67 3.58 4.33
CA GLY A 539 0.59 4.94 3.81
C GLY A 539 0.77 5.03 2.29
N ARG A 540 0.32 3.99 1.57
CA ARG A 540 0.30 3.91 0.10
C ARG A 540 -1.14 4.00 -0.42
N TRP A 541 -1.97 4.83 0.21
CA TRP A 541 -3.39 4.99 -0.11
C TRP A 541 -3.63 5.36 -1.58
N GLU A 542 -2.78 6.22 -2.13
CA GLU A 542 -2.92 6.68 -3.51
C GLU A 542 -2.09 5.85 -4.51
N SER A 543 -1.67 4.63 -4.14
CA SER A 543 -0.96 3.74 -5.06
C SER A 543 -1.88 3.15 -6.11
N SER A 544 -1.32 2.82 -7.28
CA SER A 544 -2.05 2.09 -8.34
C SER A 544 -2.56 0.74 -7.82
N CYS A 545 -1.79 0.08 -6.94
CA CYS A 545 -2.19 -1.19 -6.36
C CYS A 545 -3.42 -1.03 -5.46
N HIS A 546 -3.43 -0.03 -4.57
CA HIS A 546 -4.60 0.26 -3.74
C HIS A 546 -5.84 0.57 -4.59
N SER A 547 -5.68 1.40 -5.64
CA SER A 547 -6.76 1.75 -6.56
C SER A 547 -7.30 0.54 -7.34
N MET A 548 -6.43 -0.38 -7.76
CA MET A 548 -6.83 -1.63 -8.40
C MET A 548 -7.63 -2.53 -7.45
N CYS A 549 -7.15 -2.70 -6.21
CA CYS A 549 -7.87 -3.47 -5.20
C CYS A 549 -9.25 -2.86 -4.92
N ASP A 550 -9.33 -1.54 -4.73
CA ASP A 550 -10.57 -0.82 -4.45
C ASP A 550 -11.61 -1.00 -5.58
N ALA A 551 -11.18 -0.83 -6.83
CA ALA A 551 -12.05 -1.00 -8.00
C ALA A 551 -12.55 -2.44 -8.15
N ALA A 552 -11.67 -3.44 -7.96
CA ALA A 552 -12.03 -4.85 -8.04
C ALA A 552 -13.02 -5.25 -6.94
N ILE A 553 -12.77 -4.83 -5.69
CA ILE A 553 -13.65 -5.03 -4.54
C ILE A 553 -15.02 -4.39 -4.77
N ALA A 554 -15.05 -3.13 -5.22
CA ALA A 554 -16.31 -2.44 -5.51
C ALA A 554 -17.12 -3.14 -6.60
N SER A 555 -16.45 -3.64 -7.65
CA SER A 555 -17.10 -4.37 -8.75
C SER A 555 -17.78 -5.66 -8.25
N ALA A 556 -17.13 -6.41 -7.35
CA ALA A 556 -17.69 -7.63 -6.78
C ALA A 556 -19.00 -7.39 -6.02
N LEU A 557 -19.19 -6.18 -5.47
CA LEU A 557 -20.34 -5.84 -4.63
C LEU A 557 -21.57 -5.34 -5.40
N ASN A 558 -21.49 -5.18 -6.72
CA ASN A 558 -22.58 -4.63 -7.54
C ASN A 558 -23.91 -5.40 -7.44
N ARG A 559 -23.87 -6.69 -7.08
CA ARG A 559 -25.07 -7.53 -6.89
C ARG A 559 -25.38 -7.84 -5.43
N VAL A 560 -24.53 -7.39 -4.50
CA VAL A 560 -24.70 -7.67 -3.07
C VAL A 560 -25.70 -6.68 -2.49
N GLY A 561 -26.88 -7.18 -2.14
CA GLY A 561 -27.96 -6.42 -1.55
C GLY A 561 -28.85 -7.31 -0.70
N GLY A 562 -29.60 -6.68 0.21
CA GLY A 562 -30.50 -7.36 1.15
C GLY A 562 -30.39 -6.82 2.57
N THR A 563 -30.97 -7.54 3.53
CA THR A 563 -31.07 -7.13 4.93
C THR A 563 -30.57 -8.22 5.88
N VAL A 564 -29.74 -7.83 6.85
CA VAL A 564 -29.37 -8.67 7.99
C VAL A 564 -30.02 -8.10 9.24
N THR A 565 -30.68 -8.95 10.03
CA THR A 565 -31.26 -8.57 11.33
C THR A 565 -30.54 -9.29 12.45
N TYR A 566 -30.06 -8.54 13.43
CA TYR A 566 -29.39 -9.00 14.62
C TYR A 566 -30.35 -9.03 15.80
N ARG A 567 -30.12 -9.98 16.70
CA ARG A 567 -30.48 -9.84 18.12
C ARG A 567 -29.20 -9.45 18.86
N ILE A 568 -29.21 -8.29 19.50
CA ILE A 568 -28.06 -7.71 20.20
C ILE A 568 -28.34 -7.58 21.69
N ASP A 569 -27.39 -7.99 22.51
CA ASP A 569 -27.36 -7.81 23.96
C ASP A 569 -25.92 -7.54 24.42
N HIS A 570 -25.68 -7.41 25.72
CA HIS A 570 -24.33 -7.12 26.25
C HIS A 570 -23.31 -8.25 26.03
N ALA A 571 -23.75 -9.48 25.75
CA ALA A 571 -22.86 -10.62 25.57
C ALA A 571 -22.48 -10.81 24.10
N ARG A 572 -23.41 -10.55 23.18
CA ARG A 572 -23.22 -10.80 21.74
C ARG A 572 -24.19 -10.02 20.86
N TYR A 573 -23.78 -9.82 19.61
CA TYR A 573 -24.67 -9.55 18.49
C TYR A 573 -24.72 -10.81 17.62
N LEU A 574 -25.90 -11.40 17.43
CA LEU A 574 -26.06 -12.58 16.58
C LEU A 574 -27.08 -12.33 15.48
N PRO A 575 -26.75 -12.63 14.21
CA PRO A 575 -27.73 -12.64 13.14
C PRO A 575 -28.88 -13.59 13.48
N CYS A 576 -30.11 -13.10 13.40
CA CYS A 576 -31.33 -13.87 13.53
C CYS A 576 -32.16 -13.92 12.23
N SER A 577 -31.76 -13.14 11.22
CA SER A 577 -32.30 -13.20 9.85
C SER A 577 -31.26 -12.68 8.86
N ILE A 578 -31.09 -13.37 7.74
CA ILE A 578 -30.31 -12.94 6.58
C ILE A 578 -31.20 -13.10 5.35
N VAL A 579 -31.51 -12.00 4.67
CA VAL A 579 -32.32 -11.98 3.46
C VAL A 579 -31.50 -11.30 2.38
N ALA A 580 -31.10 -12.04 1.35
CA ALA A 580 -30.36 -11.50 0.21
C ALA A 580 -31.27 -11.31 -1.00
N ASP A 581 -31.01 -10.28 -1.81
CA ASP A 581 -31.82 -9.97 -3.00
C ASP A 581 -31.66 -11.04 -4.10
N THR A 582 -30.45 -11.58 -4.25
CA THR A 582 -30.14 -12.66 -5.19
C THR A 582 -29.43 -13.80 -4.45
N PRO A 583 -30.18 -14.60 -3.66
CA PRO A 583 -29.59 -15.56 -2.74
C PRO A 583 -29.04 -16.79 -3.46
N ARG A 584 -27.92 -17.31 -2.96
CA ARG A 584 -27.33 -18.61 -3.30
C ARG A 584 -27.54 -19.67 -2.22
N TYR A 585 -28.14 -19.30 -1.08
CA TYR A 585 -28.45 -20.24 -0.01
C TYR A 585 -29.70 -21.05 -0.31
N ILE A 586 -29.77 -22.23 0.29
CA ILE A 586 -30.92 -23.13 0.21
C ILE A 586 -31.85 -22.84 1.39
N GLN A 587 -33.14 -22.62 1.12
CA GLN A 587 -34.17 -22.43 2.16
C GLN A 587 -34.86 -23.74 2.55
N ASP A 588 -35.02 -24.66 1.61
CA ASP A 588 -35.58 -26.00 1.80
C ASP A 588 -34.62 -27.02 1.18
N ARG A 589 -33.96 -27.79 2.04
CA ARG A 589 -32.94 -28.78 1.62
C ARG A 589 -33.57 -29.96 0.91
N ASP A 590 -34.71 -30.43 1.40
CA ASP A 590 -35.37 -31.62 0.86
C ASP A 590 -35.91 -31.32 -0.56
N GLU A 591 -36.54 -30.16 -0.74
CA GLU A 591 -37.01 -29.72 -2.06
C GLU A 591 -35.83 -29.51 -3.03
N TRP A 592 -34.72 -28.94 -2.54
CA TRP A 592 -33.52 -28.74 -3.36
C TRP A 592 -32.90 -30.08 -3.79
N GLU A 593 -32.73 -31.03 -2.87
CA GLU A 593 -32.18 -32.37 -3.16
C GLU A 593 -33.04 -33.11 -4.19
N TYR A 594 -34.37 -33.04 -4.05
CA TYR A 594 -35.29 -33.63 -5.01
C TYR A 594 -35.14 -33.02 -6.42
N LYS A 595 -35.11 -31.68 -6.52
CA LYS A 595 -34.93 -30.98 -7.81
C LYS A 595 -33.59 -31.29 -8.45
N GLU A 596 -32.52 -31.37 -7.67
CA GLU A 596 -31.18 -31.64 -8.19
C GLU A 596 -31.05 -33.09 -8.65
N SER A 597 -31.62 -34.04 -7.90
CA SER A 597 -31.71 -35.44 -8.32
C SER A 597 -32.44 -35.58 -9.67
N LEU A 598 -33.58 -34.90 -9.85
CA LEU A 598 -34.29 -34.87 -11.13
C LEU A 598 -33.44 -34.29 -12.27
N ARG A 599 -32.69 -33.21 -12.02
CA ARG A 599 -31.79 -32.62 -13.03
C ARG A 599 -30.70 -33.59 -13.46
N LEU A 600 -30.11 -34.33 -12.53
CA LEU A 600 -29.05 -35.30 -12.84
C LEU A 600 -29.62 -36.47 -13.66
N ASN A 601 -30.79 -36.98 -13.30
CA ASN A 601 -31.47 -38.06 -14.02
C ASN A 601 -31.94 -37.66 -15.43
N LEU A 602 -32.24 -36.37 -15.66
CA LEU A 602 -32.59 -35.86 -17.00
C LEU A 602 -31.35 -35.62 -17.89
N ARG A 603 -30.15 -35.55 -17.30
CA ARG A 603 -28.88 -35.36 -18.02
C ARG A 603 -28.20 -36.67 -18.38
N SER A 604 -28.44 -37.74 -17.62
CA SER A 604 -28.05 -39.12 -17.93
C SER A 604 -28.94 -39.73 -19.00
#